data_AF-S7TKG0-F1
#
_entry.id   AF-S7TKG0-F1
#
_cell.length_a   1.000
_cell.length_b   1.000
_cell.length_c   1.000
_cell.angle_alpha   90.00
_cell.angle_beta   90.00
_cell.angle_gamma   90.00
#
_symmetry.space_group_name_H-M   'P 1'
#
loop_
_entity.id
_entity.type
_entity.pdbx_description
1 polymer ?
#
loop_
_entity_poly.entity_id
_entity_poly.type
_entity_poly.pdbx_seq_one_letter_code
_entity_poly.pdbx_strand_id
1 'polypeptide(L)'
;MNATIGETTVRSTTRHGLSALALTLLLLLALPHSAQAHRVNVFAVVEGGSVVVDCYYSRGEKVHAGKVEVYDAATGEKYLDGVTNDEGGFTFPVPRAARAAGHDLRIVLSAGEGHRAESVVTAKEYGAAEGGTASASMQPEAPEAQPAAAPAAPTAPDAVGAQGGASVGAMDAQTLERIVDRTVQKRLAPVVQMLMAQQEKGPGLTEIVGGLGWIVGLFGLVAWFRAKKRP
;
A
#
# COMPACT_ATOMS: atom_id res chain seq x y z
N MET A 1 62.58 -23.07 -59.12
CA MET A 1 61.31 -23.82 -58.97
C MET A 1 61.26 -24.41 -57.57
N ASN A 2 60.42 -23.89 -56.68
CA ASN A 2 59.51 -24.74 -55.91
C ASN A 2 58.41 -23.86 -55.28
N ALA A 3 57.17 -24.25 -55.53
CA ALA A 3 55.97 -23.57 -55.09
C ALA A 3 55.63 -23.97 -53.65
N THR A 4 55.10 -23.02 -52.87
CA THR A 4 54.44 -23.33 -51.59
C THR A 4 53.06 -22.70 -51.64
N ILE A 5 52.06 -23.54 -51.88
CA ILE A 5 50.64 -23.19 -51.78
C ILE A 5 50.26 -23.34 -50.31
N GLY A 6 49.92 -22.22 -49.66
CA GLY A 6 49.44 -22.17 -48.28
C GLY A 6 47.93 -21.92 -48.26
N GLU A 7 47.19 -22.98 -47.98
CA GLU A 7 45.75 -23.03 -47.69
C GLU A 7 45.30 -21.98 -46.67
N THR A 8 44.34 -21.14 -47.04
CA THR A 8 43.44 -20.44 -46.10
C THR A 8 42.09 -20.37 -46.81
N THR A 9 40.99 -20.91 -46.27
CA THR A 9 40.13 -20.14 -45.36
C THR A 9 38.90 -20.99 -45.02
N VAL A 10 38.84 -21.61 -43.84
CA VAL A 10 37.59 -22.06 -43.21
C VAL A 10 37.71 -21.90 -41.69
N ARG A 11 37.67 -20.67 -41.16
CA ARG A 11 37.68 -20.43 -39.69
C ARG A 11 36.77 -19.31 -39.18
N SER A 12 35.98 -18.62 -40.03
CA SER A 12 35.19 -17.48 -39.56
C SER A 12 33.78 -17.82 -39.05
N THR A 13 33.19 -18.95 -39.44
CA THR A 13 31.77 -19.26 -39.12
C THR A 13 31.54 -19.73 -37.69
N THR A 14 32.51 -20.43 -37.07
CA THR A 14 32.38 -21.00 -35.71
C THR A 14 32.43 -19.94 -34.59
N ARG A 15 33.15 -18.83 -34.81
CA ARG A 15 33.27 -17.75 -33.80
C ARG A 15 31.96 -16.96 -33.66
N HIS A 16 31.25 -16.74 -34.76
CA HIS A 16 29.97 -16.03 -34.74
C HIS A 16 28.85 -16.85 -34.07
N GLY A 17 28.85 -18.18 -34.23
CA GLY A 17 27.89 -19.06 -33.56
C GLY A 17 28.06 -19.08 -32.04
N LEU A 18 29.30 -19.11 -31.54
CA LEU A 18 29.59 -19.11 -30.10
C LEU A 18 29.23 -17.77 -29.44
N SER A 19 29.53 -16.64 -30.11
CA SER A 19 29.11 -15.30 -29.63
C SER A 19 27.58 -15.12 -29.63
N ALA A 20 26.88 -15.63 -30.66
CA ALA A 20 25.42 -15.56 -30.73
C ALA A 20 24.75 -16.42 -29.65
N LEU A 21 25.26 -17.62 -29.40
CA LEU A 21 24.77 -18.49 -28.31
C LEU A 21 25.01 -17.85 -26.94
N ALA A 22 26.19 -17.28 -26.71
CA ALA A 22 26.51 -16.60 -25.46
C ALA A 22 25.64 -15.36 -25.22
N LEU A 23 25.38 -14.56 -26.25
CA LEU A 23 24.47 -13.40 -26.17
C LEU A 23 23.02 -13.85 -25.90
N THR A 24 22.57 -14.93 -26.53
CA THR A 24 21.22 -15.47 -26.33
C THR A 24 21.05 -16.03 -24.91
N LEU A 25 22.06 -16.74 -24.39
CA LEU A 25 22.07 -17.23 -23.03
C LEU A 25 22.12 -16.08 -22.01
N LEU A 26 22.96 -15.07 -22.25
CA LEU A 26 23.01 -13.86 -21.42
C LEU A 26 21.68 -13.11 -21.41
N LEU A 27 21.02 -13.01 -22.57
CA LEU A 27 19.69 -12.41 -22.68
C LEU A 27 18.64 -13.24 -21.94
N LEU A 28 18.74 -14.58 -21.96
CA LEU A 28 17.87 -15.49 -21.20
C LEU A 28 18.03 -15.32 -19.68
N LEU A 29 19.26 -15.17 -19.21
CA LEU A 29 19.57 -14.94 -17.79
C LEU A 29 19.18 -13.53 -17.33
N ALA A 30 19.09 -12.57 -18.26
CA ALA A 30 18.65 -11.20 -17.98
C ALA A 30 17.12 -11.05 -17.99
N LEU A 31 16.34 -12.11 -18.21
CA LEU A 31 14.89 -12.01 -18.03
C LEU A 31 14.58 -11.77 -16.54
N PRO A 32 13.76 -10.76 -16.22
CA PRO A 32 13.33 -10.54 -14.85
C PRO A 32 12.54 -11.77 -14.38
N HIS A 33 13.06 -12.44 -13.36
CA HIS A 33 12.31 -13.50 -12.68
C HIS A 33 11.38 -12.82 -11.67
N SER A 34 10.07 -13.01 -11.83
CA SER A 34 9.11 -12.58 -10.82
C SER A 34 9.38 -13.36 -9.53
N ALA A 35 10.05 -12.72 -8.57
CA ALA A 35 10.15 -13.23 -7.22
C ALA A 35 8.74 -13.22 -6.62
N GLN A 36 8.18 -14.41 -6.39
CA GLN A 36 6.92 -14.58 -5.67
C GLN A 36 7.16 -14.34 -4.17
N ALA A 37 7.39 -13.07 -3.81
CA ALA A 37 7.38 -12.65 -2.41
C ALA A 37 5.95 -12.24 -2.05
N HIS A 38 5.47 -12.71 -0.90
CA HIS A 38 4.15 -12.35 -0.37
C HIS A 38 4.10 -10.83 -0.18
N ARG A 39 3.24 -10.14 -0.93
CA ARG A 39 3.13 -8.68 -0.85
C ARG A 39 2.76 -8.24 0.58
N VAL A 40 3.48 -7.24 1.06
CA VAL A 40 3.16 -6.50 2.30
C VAL A 40 2.48 -5.19 1.91
N ASN A 41 1.61 -4.69 2.78
CA ASN A 41 0.87 -3.45 2.59
C ASN A 41 1.04 -2.56 3.81
N VAL A 42 1.05 -1.25 3.57
CA VAL A 42 1.05 -0.21 4.59
C VAL A 42 -0.04 0.79 4.25
N PHE A 43 -0.90 1.07 5.21
CA PHE A 43 -1.93 2.10 5.14
C PHE A 43 -1.62 3.14 6.19
N ALA A 44 -1.85 4.41 5.85
CA ALA A 44 -1.62 5.53 6.74
C ALA A 44 -2.80 6.49 6.60
N VAL A 45 -3.40 6.87 7.72
CA VAL A 45 -4.53 7.79 7.78
C VAL A 45 -4.28 8.83 8.86
N VAL A 46 -4.83 10.03 8.69
CA VAL A 46 -4.71 11.09 9.70
C VAL A 46 -5.90 11.09 10.65
N GLU A 47 -5.63 10.92 11.94
CA GLU A 47 -6.62 10.98 13.02
C GLU A 47 -6.11 11.89 14.14
N GLY A 48 -6.90 12.92 14.48
CA GLY A 48 -6.61 13.79 15.63
C GLY A 48 -5.21 14.44 15.62
N GLY A 49 -4.69 14.81 14.44
CA GLY A 49 -3.36 15.41 14.28
C GLY A 49 -2.19 14.41 14.34
N SER A 50 -2.50 13.12 14.42
CA SER A 50 -1.56 12.01 14.33
C SER A 50 -1.79 11.21 13.06
N VAL A 51 -0.75 10.57 12.56
CA VAL A 51 -0.85 9.56 11.50
C VAL A 51 -0.93 8.20 12.17
N VAL A 52 -1.99 7.46 11.87
CA VAL A 52 -2.20 6.07 12.27
C VAL A 52 -1.83 5.19 11.09
N VAL A 53 -0.84 4.33 11.29
CA VAL A 53 -0.34 3.39 10.29
C VAL A 53 -0.81 1.98 10.63
N ASP A 54 -1.33 1.24 9.66
CA ASP A 54 -1.68 -0.17 9.76
C ASP A 54 -0.93 -0.98 8.68
N CYS A 55 -0.21 -2.00 9.11
CA CYS A 55 0.65 -2.84 8.29
C CYS A 55 0.21 -4.30 8.30
N TYR A 56 0.04 -4.88 7.11
CA TYR A 56 -0.40 -6.27 6.97
C TYR A 56 0.11 -6.95 5.69
N TYR A 57 0.30 -8.26 5.74
CA TYR A 57 0.58 -9.09 4.56
C TYR A 57 -0.70 -9.35 3.75
N SER A 58 -0.62 -9.57 2.44
CA SER A 58 -1.81 -9.79 1.58
C SER A 58 -2.76 -10.91 2.03
N ARG A 59 -2.35 -11.81 2.93
CA ARG A 59 -3.21 -12.84 3.53
C ARG A 59 -4.00 -12.36 4.77
N GLY A 60 -3.83 -11.11 5.17
CA GLY A 60 -4.48 -10.49 6.33
C GLY A 60 -3.70 -10.58 7.64
N GLU A 61 -2.56 -11.28 7.67
CA GLU A 61 -1.69 -11.36 8.85
C GLU A 61 -1.04 -9.99 9.12
N LYS A 62 -0.97 -9.60 10.39
CA LYS A 62 -0.38 -8.32 10.81
C LYS A 62 1.14 -8.37 10.74
N VAL A 63 1.76 -7.23 10.42
CA VAL A 63 3.22 -7.12 10.40
C VAL A 63 3.70 -6.83 11.81
N HIS A 64 4.28 -7.82 12.48
CA HIS A 64 4.86 -7.64 13.81
C HIS A 64 6.30 -7.18 13.71
N ALA A 65 6.69 -6.24 14.57
CA ALA A 65 8.06 -5.71 14.64
C ALA A 65 8.63 -5.21 13.29
N GLY A 66 7.76 -4.73 12.38
CA GLY A 66 8.14 -4.15 11.10
C GLY A 66 8.69 -2.75 11.28
N LYS A 67 9.81 -2.42 10.60
CA LYS A 67 10.42 -1.10 10.68
C LYS A 67 9.62 -0.11 9.83
N VAL A 68 9.19 0.99 10.43
CA VAL A 68 8.48 2.09 9.76
C VAL A 68 9.40 3.31 9.72
N GLU A 69 9.58 3.91 8.56
CA GLU A 69 10.37 5.13 8.37
C GLU A 69 9.51 6.19 7.67
N VAL A 70 9.54 7.42 8.19
CA VAL A 70 8.73 8.52 7.68
C VAL A 70 9.65 9.59 7.12
N TYR A 71 9.41 9.95 5.87
CA TYR A 71 10.20 10.92 5.13
C TYR A 71 9.35 12.08 4.64
N ASP A 72 10.01 13.19 4.37
CA ASP A 72 9.51 14.22 3.47
C ASP A 72 9.45 13.67 2.04
N ALA A 73 8.30 13.72 1.39
CA ALA A 73 8.13 13.20 0.04
C ALA A 73 8.83 14.05 -1.03
N ALA A 74 9.05 15.34 -0.78
CA ALA A 74 9.68 16.26 -1.73
C ALA A 74 11.20 16.27 -1.59
N THR A 75 11.73 16.31 -0.36
CA THR A 75 13.17 16.41 -0.11
C THR A 75 13.84 15.06 0.16
N GLY A 76 13.06 14.05 0.56
CA GLY A 76 13.59 12.74 0.99
C GLY A 76 14.21 12.75 2.39
N GLU A 77 14.12 13.86 3.13
CA GLU A 77 14.61 13.96 4.50
C GLU A 77 13.83 13.01 5.43
N LYS A 78 14.52 12.29 6.32
CA LYS A 78 13.87 11.41 7.28
C LYS A 78 13.39 12.21 8.49
N TYR A 79 12.10 12.19 8.78
CA TYR A 79 11.51 12.82 9.96
C TYR A 79 11.64 11.94 11.21
N LEU A 80 11.28 10.66 11.09
CA LEU A 80 11.32 9.71 12.20
C LEU A 80 11.34 8.27 11.71
N ASP A 81 11.61 7.36 12.63
CA ASP A 81 11.46 5.93 12.45
C ASP A 81 10.85 5.28 13.70
N GLY A 82 10.32 4.07 13.52
CA GLY A 82 9.68 3.30 14.56
C GLY A 82 9.46 1.86 14.14
N VAL A 83 8.73 1.13 14.97
CA VAL A 83 8.47 -0.30 14.81
C VAL A 83 6.98 -0.56 15.05
N THR A 84 6.36 -1.40 14.23
CA THR A 84 4.96 -1.79 14.41
C THR A 84 4.76 -2.65 15.65
N ASN A 85 3.61 -2.50 16.29
CA ASN A 85 3.19 -3.31 17.43
C ASN A 85 2.65 -4.70 17.00
N ASP A 86 2.14 -5.48 17.96
CA ASP A 86 1.59 -6.80 17.71
C ASP A 86 0.29 -6.78 16.88
N GLU A 87 -0.34 -5.63 16.68
CA GLU A 87 -1.51 -5.48 15.82
C GLU A 87 -1.15 -4.92 14.43
N GLY A 88 0.14 -4.79 14.13
CA GLY A 88 0.64 -4.19 12.88
C GLY A 88 0.53 -2.67 12.84
N GLY A 89 0.18 -2.05 13.96
CA GLY A 89 -0.04 -0.62 14.09
C GLY A 89 1.22 0.17 14.46
N PHE A 90 1.31 1.40 13.95
CA PHE A 90 2.27 2.40 14.42
C PHE A 90 1.64 3.79 14.33
N THR A 91 1.69 4.57 15.41
CA THR A 91 1.08 5.91 15.45
C THR A 91 2.12 6.96 15.80
N PHE A 92 2.11 8.07 15.09
CA PHE A 92 3.03 9.18 15.34
C PHE A 92 2.36 10.54 15.07
N PRO A 93 2.72 11.61 15.81
CA PRO A 93 2.21 12.94 15.52
C PRO A 93 2.75 13.46 14.18
N VAL A 94 1.93 14.17 13.41
CA VAL A 94 2.38 14.76 12.12
C VAL A 94 3.57 15.69 12.39
N PRO A 95 4.77 15.43 11.80
CA PRO A 95 5.97 16.21 12.07
C PRO A 95 5.79 17.70 11.85
N ARG A 96 6.24 18.53 12.79
CA ARG A 96 6.11 20.00 12.72
C ARG A 96 6.78 20.58 11.47
N ALA A 97 7.93 20.02 11.08
CA ALA A 97 8.65 20.43 9.88
C ALA A 97 7.83 20.18 8.59
N ALA A 98 7.17 19.01 8.49
CA ALA A 98 6.27 18.71 7.38
C ALA A 98 5.09 19.70 7.30
N ARG A 99 4.48 20.03 8.45
CA ARG A 99 3.40 21.03 8.50
C ARG A 99 3.85 22.42 8.08
N ALA A 100 5.03 22.84 8.53
CA ALA A 100 5.57 24.16 8.19
C ALA A 100 5.91 24.27 6.70
N ALA A 101 6.39 23.18 6.10
CA ALA A 101 6.74 23.11 4.68
C ALA A 101 5.51 22.87 3.77
N GLY A 102 4.44 22.26 4.31
CA GLY A 102 3.26 21.86 3.52
C GLY A 102 3.58 20.71 2.56
N HIS A 103 4.49 19.82 2.94
CA HIS A 103 4.97 18.71 2.10
C HIS A 103 4.31 17.38 2.45
N ASP A 104 4.10 16.53 1.47
CA ASP A 104 3.55 15.20 1.72
C ASP A 104 4.52 14.35 2.57
N LEU A 105 3.96 13.44 3.35
CA LEU A 105 4.71 12.45 4.13
C LEU A 105 4.77 11.16 3.33
N ARG A 106 5.98 10.60 3.17
CA ARG A 106 6.20 9.28 2.59
C ARG A 106 6.53 8.30 3.71
N ILE A 107 5.64 7.35 3.95
CA ILE A 107 5.76 6.31 4.97
C ILE A 107 6.27 5.06 4.28
N VAL A 108 7.37 4.50 4.79
CA VAL A 108 8.01 3.30 4.25
C VAL A 108 8.00 2.22 5.32
N LEU A 109 7.36 1.10 5.02
CA LEU A 109 7.41 -0.11 5.84
C LEU A 109 8.46 -1.06 5.29
N SER A 110 9.30 -1.60 6.16
CA SER A 110 10.20 -2.72 5.91
C SER A 110 9.90 -3.86 6.89
N ALA A 111 9.27 -4.92 6.39
CA ALA A 111 8.83 -6.08 7.17
C ALA A 111 9.84 -7.23 7.21
N GLY A 112 11.12 -6.96 6.90
CA GLY A 112 12.20 -7.96 6.80
C GLY A 112 12.29 -8.61 5.41
N GLU A 113 13.34 -9.39 5.15
CA GLU A 113 13.54 -10.25 3.96
C GLU A 113 13.16 -9.65 2.58
N GLY A 114 13.29 -8.33 2.41
CA GLY A 114 12.92 -7.64 1.17
C GLY A 114 11.43 -7.29 1.02
N HIS A 115 10.60 -7.57 2.03
CA HIS A 115 9.22 -7.12 2.11
C HIS A 115 9.17 -5.62 2.43
N ARG A 116 8.79 -4.82 1.45
CA ARG A 116 8.72 -3.37 1.55
C ARG A 116 7.44 -2.83 0.93
N ALA A 117 6.81 -1.88 1.60
CA ALA A 117 5.66 -1.14 1.08
C ALA A 117 5.78 0.34 1.42
N GLU A 118 5.09 1.18 0.65
CA GLU A 118 5.07 2.62 0.86
C GLU A 118 3.64 3.15 0.80
N SER A 119 3.37 4.19 1.60
CA SER A 119 2.15 4.99 1.55
C SER A 119 2.50 6.46 1.61
N VAL A 120 1.64 7.31 1.06
CA VAL A 120 1.81 8.77 1.08
C VAL A 120 0.61 9.40 1.77
N VAL A 121 0.87 10.20 2.79
CA VAL A 121 -0.14 11.06 3.44
C VAL A 121 0.08 12.48 2.95
N THR A 122 -0.94 13.04 2.32
CA THR A 122 -0.80 14.35 1.67
C THR A 122 -0.88 15.51 2.65
N ALA A 123 -0.24 16.63 2.33
CA ALA A 123 -0.32 17.85 3.13
C ALA A 123 -1.75 18.37 3.31
N LYS A 124 -2.58 18.17 2.30
CA LYS A 124 -4.01 18.49 2.37
C LYS A 124 -4.73 17.65 3.42
N GLU A 125 -4.43 16.36 3.50
CA GLU A 125 -5.09 15.42 4.41
C GLU A 125 -4.80 15.77 5.87
N TYR A 126 -3.54 15.97 6.23
CA TYR A 126 -3.19 16.32 7.60
C TYR A 126 -3.42 17.80 7.94
N GLY A 127 -3.44 18.69 6.93
CA GLY A 127 -3.81 20.10 7.11
C GLY A 127 -5.31 20.29 7.35
N ALA A 128 -6.17 19.48 6.72
CA ALA A 128 -7.62 19.53 6.91
C ALA A 128 -8.04 18.98 8.29
N ALA A 129 -7.31 18.01 8.84
CA ALA A 129 -7.60 17.39 10.12
C ALA A 129 -7.44 18.34 11.33
N GLU A 130 -6.71 19.47 11.20
CA GLU A 130 -6.60 20.48 12.27
C GLU A 130 -7.69 21.57 12.21
N GLY A 131 -8.47 21.65 11.12
CA GLY A 131 -9.50 22.68 10.91
C GLY A 131 -10.93 22.27 11.30
N GLY A 132 -11.12 21.09 11.90
CA GLY A 132 -12.44 20.46 12.04
C GLY A 132 -12.85 20.17 13.48
N THR A 133 -13.30 21.18 14.21
CA THR A 133 -14.48 21.00 15.07
C THR A 133 -15.69 20.73 14.17
N ALA A 134 -15.89 19.47 13.81
CA ALA A 134 -17.13 18.93 13.26
C ALA A 134 -17.08 17.41 13.57
N SER A 135 -17.60 16.92 14.69
CA SER A 135 -19.04 16.92 14.99
C SER A 135 -19.90 17.34 13.79
N ALA A 136 -19.80 16.60 12.69
CA ALA A 136 -20.97 16.35 11.87
C ALA A 136 -21.89 15.44 12.69
N SER A 137 -22.55 16.07 13.67
CA SER A 137 -23.85 15.62 14.13
C SER A 137 -24.72 15.53 12.90
N MET A 138 -24.98 14.32 12.43
CA MET A 138 -26.12 14.04 11.58
C MET A 138 -27.34 14.16 12.50
N GLN A 139 -27.79 15.40 12.67
CA GLN A 139 -29.00 15.74 13.38
C GLN A 139 -30.18 15.31 12.51
N PRO A 140 -31.04 14.38 12.97
CA PRO A 140 -32.31 14.12 12.31
C PRO A 140 -33.21 15.34 12.53
N GLU A 141 -33.63 15.90 11.42
CA GLU A 141 -34.70 16.88 11.31
C GLU A 141 -35.99 16.29 11.89
N ALA A 142 -36.52 16.94 12.93
CA ALA A 142 -37.82 16.64 13.51
C ALA A 142 -38.86 17.66 12.99
N PRO A 143 -40.07 17.23 12.59
CA PRO A 143 -41.22 18.11 12.52
C PRO A 143 -41.93 18.18 13.89
N GLU A 144 -42.24 19.40 14.32
CA GLU A 144 -43.05 19.75 15.49
C GLU A 144 -44.50 19.24 15.41
N ALA A 145 -45.06 18.79 16.55
CA ALA A 145 -46.30 19.33 17.13
C ALA A 145 -46.57 18.77 18.55
N GLN A 146 -46.59 19.68 19.52
CA GLN A 146 -47.00 19.60 20.95
C GLN A 146 -48.52 19.33 21.15
N PRO A 147 -49.15 19.29 22.38
CA PRO A 147 -48.64 19.66 23.73
C PRO A 147 -49.10 18.78 24.95
N ALA A 148 -48.52 19.13 26.11
CA ALA A 148 -49.05 18.99 27.49
C ALA A 148 -48.94 17.59 28.15
N ALA A 149 -48.59 17.40 29.44
CA ALA A 149 -48.35 18.28 30.58
C ALA A 149 -47.44 17.56 31.61
N ALA A 150 -46.69 18.32 32.41
CA ALA A 150 -46.17 17.90 33.72
C ALA A 150 -47.36 17.87 34.74
N PRO A 151 -47.28 17.26 35.95
CA PRO A 151 -46.09 17.25 36.83
C PRO A 151 -45.88 16.03 37.77
N ALA A 152 -44.78 16.13 38.51
CA ALA A 152 -44.54 15.64 39.88
C ALA A 152 -43.72 14.33 40.05
N ALA A 153 -42.50 14.53 40.56
CA ALA A 153 -41.84 13.60 41.50
C ALA A 153 -42.52 13.74 42.89
N PRO A 154 -42.40 12.79 43.85
CA PRO A 154 -41.11 12.49 44.49
C PRO A 154 -40.90 11.05 45.01
N THR A 155 -39.77 10.86 45.69
CA THR A 155 -39.40 9.84 46.70
C THR A 155 -38.82 8.49 46.25
N ALA A 156 -37.52 8.33 46.52
CA ALA A 156 -36.86 7.07 46.92
C ALA A 156 -36.99 6.90 48.46
N PRO A 157 -36.48 5.84 49.12
CA PRO A 157 -35.92 4.56 48.65
C PRO A 157 -36.57 3.34 49.33
N ASP A 158 -36.38 2.13 48.81
CA ASP A 158 -36.27 0.95 49.69
C ASP A 158 -35.55 -0.20 49.00
N ALA A 159 -34.62 -0.80 49.74
CA ALA A 159 -33.76 -1.89 49.32
C ALA A 159 -34.31 -3.22 49.80
N VAL A 160 -34.49 -4.20 48.92
CA VAL A 160 -34.41 -5.63 49.27
C VAL A 160 -34.21 -6.50 48.02
N GLY A 161 -33.27 -7.45 48.13
CA GLY A 161 -33.52 -8.85 47.73
C GLY A 161 -33.18 -9.29 46.30
N ALA A 162 -31.97 -9.83 46.16
CA ALA A 162 -31.61 -11.08 45.48
C ALA A 162 -32.32 -11.53 44.16
N GLN A 163 -31.47 -11.72 43.15
CA GLN A 163 -31.38 -12.86 42.21
C GLN A 163 -32.56 -13.12 41.25
N GLY A 164 -32.24 -13.05 39.95
CA GLY A 164 -32.88 -13.86 38.92
C GLY A 164 -34.02 -13.20 38.14
N GLY A 165 -33.66 -12.36 37.17
CA GLY A 165 -34.58 -11.89 36.14
C GLY A 165 -33.81 -11.36 34.96
N ALA A 166 -33.81 -12.10 33.85
CA ALA A 166 -33.23 -11.65 32.59
C ALA A 166 -33.92 -10.36 32.14
N SER A 167 -33.27 -9.21 32.34
CA SER A 167 -33.69 -7.94 31.78
C SER A 167 -33.30 -7.90 30.31
N VAL A 168 -34.25 -8.29 29.45
CA VAL A 168 -34.31 -7.85 28.06
C VAL A 168 -34.47 -6.33 28.09
N GLY A 169 -33.36 -5.58 28.07
CA GLY A 169 -33.46 -4.13 28.21
C GLY A 169 -32.19 -3.36 28.56
N ALA A 170 -31.01 -3.83 28.16
CA ALA A 170 -29.84 -2.99 27.95
C ALA A 170 -28.84 -3.85 27.17
N MET A 171 -28.78 -3.68 25.85
CA MET A 171 -27.61 -4.17 25.12
C MET A 171 -26.41 -3.42 25.70
N ASP A 172 -25.53 -4.16 26.37
CA ASP A 172 -24.27 -3.64 26.88
C ASP A 172 -23.50 -2.95 25.73
N ALA A 173 -22.96 -1.75 25.96
CA ALA A 173 -22.32 -0.94 24.93
C ALA A 173 -21.17 -1.70 24.25
N GLN A 174 -20.45 -2.54 24.99
CA GLN A 174 -19.39 -3.38 24.43
C GLN A 174 -19.93 -4.52 23.56
N THR A 175 -21.16 -4.98 23.83
CA THR A 175 -21.85 -5.96 23.00
C THR A 175 -22.35 -5.32 21.71
N LEU A 176 -22.86 -4.09 21.76
CA LEU A 176 -23.26 -3.33 20.59
C LEU A 176 -22.06 -3.03 19.68
N GLU A 177 -20.96 -2.56 20.24
CA GLU A 177 -19.71 -2.31 19.52
C GLU A 177 -19.20 -3.57 18.81
N ARG A 178 -19.17 -4.72 19.50
CA ARG A 178 -18.81 -6.01 18.89
C ARG A 178 -19.73 -6.44 17.75
N ILE A 179 -21.03 -6.19 17.86
CA ILE A 179 -21.99 -6.52 16.79
C ILE A 179 -21.80 -5.59 15.59
N VAL A 180 -21.60 -4.29 15.83
CA VAL A 180 -21.36 -3.30 14.79
C VAL A 180 -20.06 -3.60 14.06
N ASP A 181 -18.95 -3.77 14.78
CA ASP A 181 -17.64 -4.08 14.21
C ASP A 181 -17.67 -5.35 13.35
N ARG A 182 -18.24 -6.44 13.90
CA ARG A 182 -18.44 -7.69 13.14
C ARG A 182 -19.27 -7.48 11.87
N THR A 183 -20.31 -6.64 11.93
CA THR A 183 -21.18 -6.38 10.77
C THR A 183 -20.47 -5.53 9.73
N VAL A 184 -19.78 -4.46 10.15
CA VAL A 184 -19.00 -3.59 9.28
C VAL A 184 -17.90 -4.39 8.60
N GLN A 185 -17.10 -5.15 9.36
CA GLN A 185 -16.03 -5.97 8.81
C GLN A 185 -16.55 -7.00 7.80
N LYS A 186 -17.70 -7.65 8.08
CA LYS A 186 -18.35 -8.57 7.15
C LYS A 186 -18.80 -7.90 5.85
N ARG A 187 -19.19 -6.62 5.88
CA ARG A 187 -19.61 -5.85 4.70
C ARG A 187 -18.45 -5.24 3.94
N LEU A 188 -17.38 -4.86 4.62
CA LEU A 188 -16.20 -4.25 4.00
C LEU A 188 -15.24 -5.29 3.40
N ALA A 189 -15.17 -6.51 3.95
CA ALA A 189 -14.33 -7.59 3.44
C ALA A 189 -14.38 -7.78 1.90
N PRO A 190 -15.55 -7.86 1.23
CA PRO A 190 -15.60 -8.00 -0.23
C PRO A 190 -15.09 -6.77 -0.98
N VAL A 191 -15.32 -5.55 -0.45
CA VAL A 191 -14.84 -4.30 -1.08
C VAL A 191 -13.32 -4.22 -0.99
N VAL A 192 -12.76 -4.52 0.18
CA VAL A 192 -11.31 -4.58 0.39
C VAL A 192 -10.69 -5.61 -0.57
N GLN A 193 -11.28 -6.80 -0.70
CA GLN A 193 -10.80 -7.81 -1.65
C GLN A 193 -10.83 -7.33 -3.10
N MET A 194 -11.89 -6.64 -3.53
CA MET A 194 -11.98 -6.09 -4.89
C MET A 194 -10.89 -5.03 -5.14
N LEU A 195 -10.61 -4.18 -4.15
CA LEU A 195 -9.53 -3.19 -4.24
C LEU A 195 -8.16 -3.86 -4.31
N MET A 196 -7.90 -4.87 -3.47
CA MET A 196 -6.63 -5.62 -3.51
C MET A 196 -6.45 -6.30 -4.87
N ALA A 197 -7.49 -6.95 -5.40
CA ALA A 197 -7.45 -7.62 -6.70
C ALA A 197 -7.22 -6.66 -7.88
N GLN A 198 -7.63 -5.40 -7.78
CA GLN A 198 -7.30 -4.39 -8.79
C GLN A 198 -5.86 -3.90 -8.66
N GLN A 199 -5.37 -3.71 -7.44
CA GLN A 199 -4.01 -3.21 -7.18
C GLN A 199 -2.93 -4.28 -7.45
N GLU A 200 -3.29 -5.55 -7.63
CA GLU A 200 -2.41 -6.67 -7.95
C GLU A 200 -2.11 -6.84 -9.45
N LYS A 201 -2.76 -6.07 -10.33
CA LYS A 201 -2.47 -6.13 -11.78
C LYS A 201 -1.15 -5.44 -12.07
N GLY A 202 -0.07 -6.22 -12.03
CA GLY A 202 1.23 -5.82 -12.57
C GLY A 202 1.17 -5.53 -14.07
N PRO A 203 2.29 -5.06 -14.67
CA PRO A 203 2.34 -4.80 -16.10
C PRO A 203 1.90 -6.05 -16.89
N GLY A 204 0.92 -5.87 -17.77
CA GLY A 204 0.39 -6.95 -18.58
C GLY A 204 1.40 -7.41 -19.63
N LEU A 205 1.10 -8.56 -20.24
CA LEU A 205 1.92 -9.09 -21.34
C LEU A 205 2.07 -8.08 -22.49
N THR A 206 1.04 -7.28 -22.74
CA THR A 206 1.04 -6.26 -23.81
C THR A 206 2.05 -5.15 -23.52
N GLU A 207 2.14 -4.68 -22.27
CA GLU A 207 3.10 -3.66 -21.86
C GLU A 207 4.53 -4.18 -21.92
N ILE A 208 4.76 -5.43 -21.53
CA ILE A 208 6.07 -6.09 -21.59
C ILE A 208 6.51 -6.28 -23.04
N VAL A 209 5.65 -6.85 -23.88
CA VAL A 209 5.93 -7.08 -25.31
C VAL A 209 6.06 -5.76 -26.07
N GLY A 210 5.24 -4.76 -25.73
CA GLY A 210 5.30 -3.41 -26.29
C GLY A 210 6.61 -2.71 -25.94
N GLY A 211 7.04 -2.76 -24.67
CA GLY A 211 8.32 -2.21 -24.23
C GLY A 211 9.51 -2.90 -24.90
N LEU A 212 9.48 -4.23 -25.01
CA LEU A 212 10.50 -5.00 -25.72
C LEU A 212 10.55 -4.66 -27.22
N GLY A 213 9.39 -4.52 -27.86
CA GLY A 213 9.26 -4.10 -29.25
C GLY A 213 9.87 -2.72 -29.52
N TRP A 214 9.71 -1.78 -28.58
CA TRP A 214 10.32 -0.44 -28.69
C TRP A 214 11.85 -0.49 -28.65
N ILE A 215 12.42 -1.26 -27.72
CA ILE A 215 13.87 -1.43 -27.60
C ILE A 215 14.44 -2.08 -28.87
N VAL A 216 13.85 -3.19 -29.31
CA VAL A 216 14.29 -3.91 -30.52
C VAL A 216 14.14 -3.03 -31.76
N GLY A 217 13.04 -2.29 -31.87
CA GLY A 217 12.78 -1.36 -32.98
C GLY A 217 13.82 -0.24 -33.07
N LEU A 218 14.18 0.38 -31.94
CA LEU A 218 15.15 1.47 -31.90
C LEU A 218 16.56 0.98 -32.25
N PHE A 219 16.97 -0.16 -31.70
CA PHE A 219 18.25 -0.80 -32.03
C PHE A 219 18.30 -1.22 -33.51
N GLY A 220 17.21 -1.78 -34.04
CA GLY A 220 17.09 -2.15 -35.45
C GLY A 220 17.26 -0.94 -36.37
N LEU A 221 16.64 0.19 -36.02
CA LEU A 221 16.76 1.44 -36.78
C LEU A 221 18.20 1.97 -36.78
N VAL A 222 18.85 2.00 -35.61
CA VAL A 222 20.27 2.42 -35.50
C VAL A 222 21.17 1.49 -36.31
N ALA A 223 20.97 0.18 -36.21
CA ALA A 223 21.74 -0.81 -36.96
C ALA A 223 21.57 -0.63 -38.47
N TRP A 224 20.35 -0.35 -38.95
CA TRP A 224 20.05 -0.08 -40.35
C TRP A 224 20.79 1.16 -40.87
N PHE A 225 20.73 2.28 -40.14
CA PHE A 225 21.47 3.49 -40.50
C PHE A 225 22.99 3.28 -40.47
N ARG A 226 23.49 2.46 -39.54
CA ARG A 226 24.92 2.16 -39.42
C ARG A 226 25.41 1.21 -40.51
N ALA A 227 24.56 0.28 -40.96
CA ALA A 227 24.81 -0.58 -42.12
C ALA A 227 24.86 0.25 -43.41
N LYS A 228 23.99 1.26 -43.55
CA LYS A 228 23.98 2.18 -44.71
C LYS A 228 25.19 3.13 -44.76
N LYS A 229 25.89 3.33 -43.63
CA LYS A 229 27.10 4.18 -43.53
C LYS A 229 28.42 3.41 -43.68
N ARG A 230 28.38 2.10 -43.96
CA ARG A 230 29.56 1.33 -44.35
C ARG A 230 29.60 1.28 -45.89
N PRO A 231 30.64 1.86 -46.54
CA PRO A 231 30.82 1.70 -47.98
C PRO A 231 31.12 0.24 -48.35
#